data_AF-A0A965UYJ9-F1
#
_entry.id   AF-A0A965UYJ9-F1
#
_cell.length_a   1.000
_cell.length_b   1.000
_cell.length_c   1.000
_cell.angle_alpha   90.00
_cell.angle_beta   90.00
_cell.angle_gamma   90.00
#
_symmetry.space_group_name_H-M   'P 1'
#
loop_
_entity.id
_entity.type
_entity.pdbx_description
1 polymer ?
#
loop_
_entity_poly.entity_id
_entity_poly.type
_entity_poly.pdbx_seq_one_letter_code
_entity_poly.pdbx_strand_id
1 'polypeptide(L)'
;MMSIRSFTRHFFLFAVVVGLGFLASCAPRGETKSLDEVFQIAKARYERGLASAELSTETSEKLTQLTGIMDSLLQASSDNEVVEAATRAEALLGELVTQSAYTNRPAMGEISKAYRSLTGLSGREVPLSVSADPSTSRAVQDAGGITNADTRKLLVARSYNLLAQELETTSFQVEKAGV
;
A
#
# COMPACT_ATOMS: atom_id res chain seq x y z
N MET A 1 -42.59 46.81 -26.72
CA MET A 1 -41.18 47.13 -27.00
C MET A 1 -40.35 46.75 -25.78
N MET A 2 -39.64 45.61 -25.82
CA MET A 2 -38.86 45.11 -24.70
C MET A 2 -37.47 45.77 -24.74
N SER A 3 -37.07 46.39 -23.63
CA SER A 3 -35.82 47.16 -23.52
C SER A 3 -34.59 46.27 -23.68
N ILE A 4 -33.76 46.57 -24.67
CA ILE A 4 -32.52 45.87 -25.05
C ILE A 4 -31.56 45.66 -23.85
N ARG A 5 -31.68 46.49 -22.80
CA ARG A 5 -30.88 46.37 -21.57
C ARG A 5 -31.24 45.18 -20.67
N SER A 6 -32.44 44.61 -20.80
CA SER A 6 -32.85 43.45 -20.00
C SER A 6 -32.27 42.14 -20.55
N PHE A 7 -32.13 42.03 -21.88
CA PHE A 7 -31.70 40.81 -22.55
C PHE A 7 -30.24 40.45 -22.23
N THR A 8 -29.36 41.46 -22.13
CA THR A 8 -27.93 41.26 -21.87
C THR A 8 -27.64 40.68 -20.48
N ARG A 9 -28.44 41.06 -19.47
CA ARG A 9 -28.29 40.55 -18.09
C ARG A 9 -28.69 39.07 -17.96
N HIS A 10 -29.74 38.66 -18.66
CA HIS A 10 -30.21 37.27 -18.62
C HIS A 10 -29.26 36.33 -19.39
N PHE A 11 -28.69 36.80 -20.49
CA PHE A 11 -27.72 36.02 -21.27
C PHE A 11 -26.41 35.76 -20.49
N PHE A 12 -25.93 36.75 -19.74
CA PHE A 12 -24.71 36.59 -18.93
C PHE A 12 -24.91 35.62 -17.75
N LEU A 13 -26.06 35.69 -17.07
CA LEU A 13 -26.42 34.73 -16.01
C LEU A 13 -26.58 33.30 -16.55
N PHE A 14 -27.19 33.14 -17.72
CA PHE A 14 -27.32 31.83 -18.36
C PHE A 14 -25.95 31.25 -18.77
N ALA A 15 -25.04 32.08 -19.31
CA ALA A 15 -23.69 31.67 -19.67
C ALA A 15 -22.86 31.23 -18.44
N VAL A 16 -23.00 31.90 -17.30
CA VAL A 16 -22.31 31.52 -16.05
C VAL A 16 -22.85 30.20 -15.50
N VAL A 17 -24.17 29.97 -15.53
CA VAL A 17 -24.78 28.72 -15.04
C VAL A 17 -24.45 27.54 -15.96
N VAL A 18 -24.47 27.73 -17.28
CA VAL A 18 -24.07 26.69 -18.24
C VAL A 18 -22.57 26.40 -18.17
N GLY A 19 -21.73 27.42 -17.95
CA GLY A 19 -20.28 27.23 -17.72
C GLY A 19 -19.97 26.46 -16.44
N LEU A 20 -20.73 26.67 -15.36
CA LEU A 20 -20.60 25.90 -14.11
C LEU A 20 -21.10 24.45 -14.24
N GLY A 21 -22.07 24.17 -15.11
CA GLY A 21 -22.56 22.81 -15.37
C GLY A 21 -21.53 21.90 -16.05
N PHE A 22 -20.61 22.45 -16.85
CA PHE A 22 -19.55 21.69 -17.52
C PHE A 22 -18.38 21.29 -16.60
N LEU A 23 -18.18 21.99 -15.49
CA LEU A 23 -17.19 21.59 -14.46
C LEU A 23 -17.71 20.48 -13.52
N ALA A 24 -19.01 20.20 -13.55
CA ALA A 24 -19.62 19.04 -12.88
C ALA A 24 -19.76 17.83 -13.81
N SER A 25 -19.07 17.83 -14.96
CA SER A 25 -18.86 16.60 -15.74
C SER A 25 -17.95 15.69 -14.92
N CYS A 26 -18.58 14.88 -14.08
CA CYS A 26 -18.03 13.64 -13.55
C CYS A 26 -17.68 12.76 -14.75
N ALA A 27 -16.53 13.04 -15.36
CA ALA A 27 -15.88 12.19 -16.33
C ALA A 27 -15.73 10.79 -15.70
N PRO A 28 -15.83 9.73 -16.50
CA PRO A 28 -15.95 8.36 -16.01
C PRO A 28 -14.74 8.03 -15.16
N ARG A 29 -15.02 7.84 -13.87
CA ARG A 29 -14.15 7.40 -12.79
C ARG A 29 -13.72 5.95 -13.06
N GLY A 30 -12.91 5.74 -14.09
CA GLY A 30 -12.61 4.43 -14.67
C GLY A 30 -11.23 4.28 -15.30
N GLU A 31 -10.30 5.23 -15.11
CA GLU A 31 -8.89 4.95 -15.37
C GLU A 31 -8.41 3.95 -14.33
N THR A 32 -8.28 2.69 -14.76
CA THR A 32 -7.63 1.65 -13.98
C THR A 32 -6.16 2.02 -13.87
N LYS A 33 -5.76 2.50 -12.69
CA LYS A 33 -4.34 2.81 -12.41
C LYS A 33 -3.52 1.55 -12.64
N SER A 34 -2.37 1.69 -13.29
CA SER A 34 -1.45 0.56 -13.44
C SER A 34 -0.91 0.14 -12.07
N LEU A 35 -0.44 -1.10 -11.96
CA LEU A 35 0.15 -1.59 -10.72
C LEU A 35 1.35 -0.73 -10.29
N ASP A 36 2.17 -0.30 -11.25
CA ASP A 36 3.29 0.61 -10.99
C ASP A 36 2.81 1.95 -10.46
N GLU A 37 1.73 2.51 -11.03
CA GLU A 37 1.16 3.76 -10.54
C GLU A 37 0.62 3.61 -9.11
N VAL A 38 -0.09 2.51 -8.83
CA VAL A 38 -0.58 2.21 -7.46
C VAL A 38 0.58 2.11 -6.48
N PHE A 39 1.66 1.43 -6.86
CA PHE A 39 2.87 1.31 -6.05
C PHE A 39 3.53 2.67 -5.80
N GLN A 40 3.74 3.47 -6.84
CA GLN A 40 4.39 4.79 -6.72
C GLN A 40 3.57 5.76 -5.88
N ILE A 41 2.23 5.74 -6.02
CA ILE A 41 1.33 6.55 -5.18
C ILE A 41 1.47 6.15 -3.71
N ALA A 42 1.48 4.84 -3.43
CA ALA A 42 1.63 4.35 -2.06
C ALA A 42 2.99 4.75 -1.46
N LYS A 43 4.09 4.57 -2.20
CA LYS A 43 5.44 4.96 -1.79
C LYS A 43 5.55 6.46 -1.54
N ALA A 44 5.06 7.29 -2.47
CA ALA A 44 5.07 8.75 -2.32
C ALA A 44 4.21 9.25 -1.15
N ARG A 45 3.11 8.56 -0.82
CA ARG A 45 2.32 8.86 0.38
C ARG A 45 3.10 8.52 1.65
N TYR A 46 3.71 7.34 1.70
CA TYR A 46 4.57 6.92 2.82
C TYR A 46 5.74 7.88 3.05
N GLU A 47 6.48 8.24 2.01
CA GLU A 47 7.63 9.15 2.12
C GLU A 47 7.23 10.54 2.64
N ARG A 48 6.09 11.07 2.19
CA ARG A 48 5.52 12.31 2.73
C ARG A 48 5.16 12.17 4.22
N GLY A 49 4.50 11.08 4.58
CA GLY A 49 4.18 10.77 5.97
C GLY A 49 5.43 10.72 6.84
N LEU A 50 6.46 10.00 6.38
CA LEU A 50 7.74 9.85 7.06
C LEU A 50 8.47 11.18 7.25
N ALA A 51 8.50 12.03 6.22
CA ALA A 51 9.13 13.35 6.27
C ALA A 51 8.39 14.33 7.21
N SER A 52 7.08 14.16 7.38
CA SER A 52 6.24 15.01 8.24
C SER A 52 6.14 14.54 9.68
N ALA A 53 6.47 13.27 9.95
CA ALA A 53 6.30 12.68 11.27
C ALA A 53 7.46 13.07 12.21
N GLU A 54 7.12 13.54 13.41
CA GLU A 54 8.09 13.72 14.49
C GLU A 54 8.37 12.37 15.15
N LEU A 55 9.37 11.65 14.64
CA LEU A 55 9.76 10.33 15.12
C LEU A 55 11.00 10.40 16.02
N SER A 56 11.11 9.46 16.96
CA SER A 56 12.38 9.18 17.63
C SER A 56 13.41 8.68 16.61
N THR A 57 14.70 8.99 16.82
CA THR A 57 15.79 8.58 15.92
C THR A 57 15.78 7.08 15.68
N GLU A 58 15.56 6.29 16.73
CA GLU A 58 15.46 4.84 16.65
C GLU A 58 14.31 4.37 15.75
N THR A 59 13.10 4.93 15.91
CA THR A 59 11.94 4.58 15.08
C THR A 59 12.18 4.96 13.61
N SER A 60 12.79 6.12 13.36
CA SER A 60 13.13 6.59 12.01
C SER A 60 14.13 5.66 11.32
N GLU A 61 15.16 5.21 12.04
CA GLU A 61 16.15 4.25 11.54
C GLU A 61 15.50 2.91 11.20
N LYS A 62 14.63 2.39 12.06
CA LYS A 62 13.91 1.13 11.79
C LYS A 62 12.96 1.23 10.61
N LEU A 63 12.23 2.32 10.46
CA LEU A 63 11.38 2.55 9.28
C LEU A 63 12.19 2.67 7.98
N THR A 64 13.38 3.28 8.05
CA THR A 64 14.32 3.36 6.93
C THR A 64 14.85 1.96 6.57
N GLN A 65 15.24 1.16 7.57
CA GLN A 65 15.65 -0.23 7.36
C GLN A 65 14.52 -1.07 6.75
N LEU A 66 13.29 -0.91 7.24
CA LEU A 66 12.11 -1.61 6.69
C LEU A 66 11.88 -1.25 5.22
N THR A 67 12.04 0.04 4.86
CA THR A 67 11.96 0.50 3.47
C THR A 67 13.00 -0.17 2.59
N GLY A 68 14.25 -0.26 3.05
CA GLY A 68 15.32 -0.97 2.34
C GLY A 68 15.02 -2.47 2.15
N ILE A 69 14.43 -3.13 3.16
CA ILE A 69 14.01 -4.54 3.06
C ILE A 69 12.86 -4.70 2.05
N MET A 70 11.88 -3.80 2.06
CA MET A 70 10.79 -3.81 1.09
C MET A 70 11.29 -3.60 -0.34
N ASP A 71 12.24 -2.69 -0.57
CA ASP A 71 12.85 -2.51 -1.89
C ASP A 71 13.68 -3.75 -2.29
N SER A 72 14.37 -4.42 -1.34
CA SER A 72 15.07 -5.69 -1.58
C SER A 72 14.10 -6.81 -2.00
N LEU A 73 12.93 -6.88 -1.37
CA LEU A 73 11.88 -7.86 -1.73
C LEU A 73 11.38 -7.68 -3.17
N LEU A 74 11.31 -6.45 -3.66
CA LEU A 74 10.92 -6.18 -5.05
C LEU A 74 12.00 -6.62 -6.05
N GLN A 75 13.27 -6.45 -5.67
CA GLN A 75 14.43 -6.80 -6.49
C GLN A 75 14.82 -8.28 -6.41
N ALA A 76 14.26 -9.03 -5.45
CA ALA A 76 14.53 -10.44 -5.25
C ALA A 76 14.28 -11.24 -6.54
N SER A 77 15.30 -11.99 -6.93
CA SER A 77 15.36 -12.82 -8.14
C SER A 77 15.16 -14.30 -7.84
N SER A 78 15.28 -14.70 -6.58
CA SER A 78 15.07 -16.07 -6.12
C SER A 78 14.09 -16.16 -4.95
N ASP A 79 13.44 -17.31 -4.78
CA ASP A 79 12.52 -17.55 -3.67
C ASP A 79 13.22 -17.45 -2.31
N ASN A 80 14.50 -17.85 -2.21
CA ASN A 80 15.29 -17.71 -0.99
C ASN A 80 15.47 -16.23 -0.59
N GLU A 81 15.76 -15.35 -1.55
CA GLU A 81 15.86 -13.90 -1.31
C GLU A 81 14.51 -13.31 -0.87
N VAL A 82 13.40 -13.78 -1.47
CA VAL A 82 12.05 -13.37 -1.09
C VAL A 82 11.75 -13.75 0.36
N VAL A 83 12.06 -14.99 0.76
CA VAL A 83 11.84 -15.50 2.11
C VAL A 83 12.70 -14.75 3.12
N GLU A 84 13.99 -14.58 2.83
CA GLU A 84 14.91 -13.87 3.71
C GLU A 84 14.47 -12.41 3.94
N ALA A 85 14.11 -11.70 2.86
CA ALA A 85 13.59 -10.34 2.97
C ALA A 85 12.26 -10.30 3.74
N ALA A 86 11.36 -11.24 3.50
CA ALA A 86 10.08 -11.31 4.22
C ALA A 86 10.26 -11.61 5.72
N THR A 87 11.17 -12.51 6.08
CA THR A 87 11.51 -12.81 7.49
C THR A 87 12.11 -11.59 8.18
N ARG A 88 13.02 -10.87 7.51
CA ARG A 88 13.60 -9.63 8.07
C ARG A 88 12.54 -8.53 8.24
N ALA A 89 11.64 -8.38 7.27
CA ALA A 89 10.53 -7.43 7.37
C ALA A 89 9.62 -7.78 8.54
N GLU A 90 9.26 -9.06 8.71
CA GLU A 90 8.42 -9.53 9.81
C GLU A 90 9.07 -9.25 11.18
N ALA A 91 10.36 -9.56 11.34
CA ALA A 91 11.08 -9.33 12.58
C ALA A 91 11.10 -7.84 12.96
N LEU A 92 11.44 -6.97 11.99
CA LEU A 92 11.52 -5.54 12.20
C LEU A 92 10.16 -4.90 12.47
N LEU A 93 9.09 -5.37 11.82
CA LEU A 93 7.71 -4.99 12.14
C LEU A 93 7.33 -5.40 13.56
N GLY A 94 7.77 -6.59 14.01
CA GLY A 94 7.58 -7.04 15.39
C GLY A 94 8.23 -6.08 16.40
N GLU A 95 9.45 -5.61 16.13
CA GLU A 95 10.12 -4.61 16.96
C GLU A 95 9.43 -3.24 16.93
N LEU A 96 8.97 -2.77 15.77
CA LEU A 96 8.23 -1.52 15.67
C LEU A 96 6.91 -1.58 16.45
N VAL A 97 6.24 -2.73 16.46
CA VAL A 97 5.01 -2.94 17.24
C VAL A 97 5.27 -2.86 18.74
N THR A 98 6.38 -3.44 19.24
CA THR A 98 6.69 -3.39 20.67
C THR A 98 7.10 -1.98 21.12
N GLN A 99 7.70 -1.19 20.23
CA GLN A 99 8.08 0.20 20.51
C GLN A 99 6.92 1.18 20.41
N SER A 100 5.92 0.91 19.56
CA SER A 100 4.70 1.69 19.55
C SER A 100 3.87 1.37 20.79
N ALA A 101 4.04 2.17 21.85
CA ALA A 101 3.38 1.96 23.13
C ALA A 101 1.85 1.76 23.00
N TYR A 102 1.39 0.55 23.32
CA TYR A 102 0.06 0.16 23.79
C TYR A 102 -1.20 0.28 22.92
N THR A 103 -1.19 0.90 21.73
CA THR A 103 -2.32 0.70 20.81
C THR A 103 -2.01 -0.48 19.91
N ASN A 104 -2.82 -1.53 20.03
CA ASN A 104 -2.73 -2.75 19.23
C ASN A 104 -2.99 -2.39 17.76
N ARG A 105 -1.96 -1.96 17.02
CA ARG A 105 -2.07 -1.38 15.67
C ARG A 105 -2.47 -2.48 14.68
N PRO A 106 -3.75 -2.55 14.26
CA PRO A 106 -4.22 -3.67 13.44
C PRO A 106 -3.47 -3.72 12.10
N ALA A 107 -3.09 -2.55 11.58
CA ALA A 107 -2.31 -2.38 10.36
C ALA A 107 -0.97 -3.14 10.42
N MET A 108 -0.18 -2.96 11.48
CA MET A 108 1.13 -3.63 11.60
C MET A 108 0.99 -5.14 11.75
N GLY A 109 -0.02 -5.59 12.50
CA GLY A 109 -0.33 -7.01 12.62
C GLY A 109 -0.78 -7.64 11.29
N GLU A 110 -1.54 -6.93 10.47
CA GLU A 110 -1.91 -7.37 9.13
C GLU A 110 -0.71 -7.44 8.19
N ILE A 111 0.16 -6.43 8.21
CA ILE A 111 1.40 -6.42 7.41
C ILE A 111 2.27 -7.63 7.82
N SER A 112 2.53 -7.81 9.12
CA SER A 112 3.32 -8.93 9.63
C SER A 112 2.76 -10.29 9.20
N LYS A 113 1.43 -10.50 9.32
CA LYS A 113 0.76 -11.72 8.83
C LYS A 113 0.95 -11.94 7.33
N ALA A 114 0.90 -10.87 6.55
CA ALA A 114 1.10 -10.94 5.11
C ALA A 114 2.54 -11.34 4.74
N TYR A 115 3.56 -10.80 5.40
CA TYR A 115 4.96 -11.24 5.22
C TYR A 115 5.19 -12.67 5.70
N ARG A 116 4.60 -13.08 6.83
CA ARG A 116 4.64 -14.47 7.30
C ARG A 116 4.01 -15.45 6.30
N SER A 117 3.00 -15.02 5.57
CA SER A 117 2.39 -15.85 4.53
C SER A 117 3.37 -16.18 3.40
N LEU A 118 4.29 -15.26 3.07
CA LEU A 118 5.35 -15.50 2.09
C LEU A 118 6.40 -16.50 2.61
N THR A 119 6.72 -16.45 3.91
CA THR A 119 7.70 -17.37 4.51
C THR A 119 7.15 -18.79 4.68
N GLY A 120 5.86 -18.93 5.01
CA GLY A 120 5.20 -20.23 5.16
C GLY A 120 4.98 -20.99 3.85
N LEU A 121 4.99 -20.31 2.70
CA LEU A 121 4.88 -20.93 1.38
C LEU A 121 6.17 -21.62 0.92
N SER A 122 7.32 -21.21 1.44
CA SER A 122 8.61 -21.81 1.10
C SER A 122 8.86 -23.18 1.76
N GLY A 123 8.02 -23.59 2.72
CA GLY A 123 8.20 -24.83 3.50
C GLY A 123 7.05 -25.84 3.40
N ARG A 124 5.94 -25.49 2.74
CA ARG A 124 4.88 -26.47 2.42
C ARG A 124 5.14 -27.03 1.01
N GLU A 125 5.93 -28.09 0.93
CA GLU A 125 5.48 -29.20 0.10
C GLU A 125 4.10 -29.57 0.66
N VAL A 126 3.02 -29.20 -0.02
CA VAL A 126 1.71 -29.76 0.32
C VAL A 126 1.83 -31.23 -0.04
N PRO A 127 1.85 -32.19 0.92
CA PRO A 127 1.66 -33.58 0.56
C PRO A 127 0.24 -33.69 0.00
N LEU A 128 0.11 -33.57 -1.31
CA LEU A 128 -1.06 -34.01 -2.05
C LEU A 128 -1.04 -35.54 -2.02
N SER A 129 -1.34 -36.12 -0.86
CA SER A 129 -2.00 -37.42 -0.79
C SER A 129 -3.50 -37.24 -1.12
N VAL A 130 -3.78 -36.44 -2.16
CA VAL A 130 -5.05 -36.46 -2.89
C VAL A 130 -4.76 -37.33 -4.09
N SER A 131 -5.38 -38.52 -4.09
CA SER A 131 -5.43 -39.50 -5.18
C SER A 131 -5.20 -38.85 -6.55
N ALA A 132 -4.04 -39.14 -7.13
CA ALA A 132 -3.56 -38.57 -8.38
C ALA A 132 -4.51 -38.93 -9.54
N ASP A 133 -5.22 -37.92 -10.04
CA ASP A 133 -5.57 -37.86 -11.46
C ASP A 133 -4.36 -37.21 -12.18
N PRO A 134 -3.62 -37.95 -13.03
CA PRO A 134 -2.39 -37.47 -13.67
C PRO A 134 -2.61 -36.34 -14.70
N SER A 135 -3.87 -35.92 -14.94
CA SER A 135 -4.20 -34.85 -15.88
C SER A 135 -4.22 -33.45 -15.25
N THR A 136 -4.33 -33.32 -13.92
CA THR A 136 -4.45 -32.02 -13.23
C THR A 136 -3.13 -31.46 -12.70
N SER A 137 -2.09 -32.30 -12.60
CA SER A 137 -0.80 -31.92 -12.00
C SER A 137 0.02 -30.93 -12.84
N ARG A 138 -0.22 -30.81 -14.15
CA ARG A 138 0.47 -29.85 -15.01
C ARG A 138 -0.12 -28.43 -14.93
N ALA A 139 -1.43 -28.31 -14.72
CA ALA A 139 -2.10 -27.00 -14.68
C ALA A 139 -1.82 -26.21 -13.39
N VAL A 140 -1.44 -26.89 -12.30
CA VAL A 140 -1.10 -26.23 -11.01
C VAL A 140 0.38 -25.88 -10.92
N GLN A 141 1.26 -26.54 -11.69
CA GLN A 141 2.66 -26.13 -11.82
C GLN A 141 2.87 -24.95 -12.78
N ASP A 142 1.99 -24.78 -13.77
CA ASP A 142 1.96 -23.57 -14.63
C ASP A 142 1.22 -22.38 -14.00
N ALA A 143 0.51 -22.59 -12.88
CA ALA A 143 0.04 -21.53 -12.01
C ALA A 143 1.21 -21.09 -11.12
N GLY A 144 2.17 -20.38 -11.72
CA GLY A 144 3.35 -19.82 -11.06
C GLY A 144 3.03 -19.38 -9.65
N GLY A 145 3.75 -19.98 -8.69
CA GLY A 145 3.50 -19.82 -7.27
C GLY A 145 3.33 -18.37 -6.85
N ILE A 146 2.78 -18.18 -5.66
CA ILE A 146 2.44 -16.91 -4.99
C ILE A 146 3.67 -15.94 -4.82
N THR A 147 4.80 -16.25 -5.45
CA THR A 147 6.05 -15.49 -5.59
C THR A 147 6.13 -14.63 -6.86
N ASN A 148 5.02 -14.34 -7.56
CA ASN A 148 5.02 -13.41 -8.69
C ASN A 148 5.43 -11.98 -8.24
N ALA A 149 6.29 -11.33 -9.03
CA ALA A 149 6.77 -9.96 -8.78
C ALA A 149 5.62 -8.96 -8.56
N ASP A 150 4.50 -9.16 -9.24
CA ASP A 150 3.30 -8.33 -9.08
C ASP A 150 2.65 -8.48 -7.71
N THR A 151 2.59 -9.71 -7.17
CA THR A 151 2.09 -9.96 -5.80
C THR A 151 2.98 -9.31 -4.77
N ARG A 152 4.31 -9.38 -4.93
CA ARG A 152 5.26 -8.69 -4.06
C ARG A 152 5.07 -7.18 -4.12
N LYS A 153 4.91 -6.63 -5.33
CA LYS A 153 4.66 -5.20 -5.54
C LYS A 153 3.35 -4.73 -4.91
N LEU A 154 2.27 -5.51 -5.03
CA LEU A 154 1.00 -5.23 -4.34
C LEU A 154 1.14 -5.29 -2.81
N LEU A 155 1.86 -6.27 -2.28
CA LEU A 155 2.10 -6.38 -0.84
C LEU A 155 2.88 -5.17 -0.31
N VAL A 156 3.95 -4.78 -1.01
CA VAL A 156 4.75 -3.62 -0.62
C VAL A 156 3.93 -2.34 -0.75
N ALA A 157 3.14 -2.16 -1.83
CA ALA A 157 2.23 -1.03 -1.97
C ALA A 157 1.20 -0.96 -0.85
N ARG A 158 0.63 -2.10 -0.43
CA ARG A 158 -0.27 -2.17 0.71
C ARG A 158 0.45 -1.81 2.02
N SER A 159 1.68 -2.30 2.20
CA SER A 159 2.51 -2.00 3.37
C SER A 159 2.78 -0.51 3.47
N TYR A 160 3.22 0.14 2.38
CA TYR A 160 3.41 1.59 2.33
C TYR A 160 2.14 2.36 2.68
N ASN A 161 0.98 1.99 2.14
CA ASN A 161 -0.27 2.67 2.46
C ASN A 161 -0.66 2.55 3.93
N LEU A 162 -0.51 1.36 4.52
CA LEU A 162 -0.79 1.13 5.92
C LEU A 162 0.19 1.88 6.82
N LEU A 163 1.49 1.84 6.52
CA LEU A 163 2.50 2.62 7.23
C LEU A 163 2.25 4.13 7.12
N ALA A 164 1.91 4.61 5.93
CA ALA A 164 1.58 6.02 5.70
C ALA A 164 0.38 6.44 6.54
N GLN A 165 -0.69 5.62 6.57
CA GLN A 165 -1.85 5.89 7.40
C GLN A 165 -1.47 5.96 8.88
N GLU A 166 -0.64 5.05 9.37
CA GLU A 166 -0.17 5.08 10.74
C GLU A 166 0.65 6.33 11.04
N LEU A 167 1.54 6.76 10.13
CA LEU A 167 2.35 7.98 10.24
C LEU A 167 1.53 9.27 10.18
N GLU A 168 0.46 9.29 9.37
CA GLU A 168 -0.47 10.43 9.28
C GLU A 168 -1.35 10.56 10.53
N THR A 169 -1.55 9.48 11.28
CA THR A 169 -2.29 9.55 12.54
C THR A 169 -1.41 10.06 13.68
N THR A 170 -2.01 10.83 14.61
CA THR A 170 -1.38 11.41 15.82
C THR A 170 -0.72 10.39 16.75
N SER A 171 -0.87 9.09 16.46
CA SER A 171 -0.39 7.94 17.22
C SER A 171 1.13 7.83 17.35
N PHE A 172 1.92 8.50 16.50
CA PHE A 172 3.39 8.55 16.63
C PHE A 172 3.93 9.79 17.36
N GLN A 173 3.11 10.83 17.57
CA GLN A 173 3.60 12.09 18.12
C GLN A 173 3.75 12.10 19.65
N VAL A 174 3.24 11.07 20.33
CA VAL A 174 3.08 11.11 21.80
C VAL A 174 4.38 10.76 22.55
N GLU A 175 5.38 10.14 21.92
CA GLU A 175 6.61 9.74 22.63
C GLU A 175 7.48 10.94 23.09
N LYS A 176 7.27 12.14 22.54
CA LYS A 176 7.99 13.36 22.95
C LYS A 176 7.29 14.15 24.05
N ALA A 177 6.03 13.84 24.36
CA ALA A 177 5.31 14.47 25.46
C ALA A 177 5.60 13.69 26.75
N GLY A 178 6.86 13.76 27.21
CA GLY A 178 7.21 13.40 28.58
C GLY A 178 6.47 14.31 29.54
N VAL A 179 5.34 13.81 30.04
CA VAL A 179 4.73 14.18 31.33
C VAL A 179 4.68 12.90 32.17
#